data_AF-A0A6H5JT40-F1
#
_entry.id   AF-A0A6H5JT40-F1
#
_cell.length_a   1.000
_cell.length_b   1.000
_cell.length_c   1.000
_cell.angle_alpha   90.00
_cell.angle_beta   90.00
_cell.angle_gamma   90.00
#
_symmetry.space_group_name_H-M   'P 1'
#
loop_
_entity.id
_entity.type
_entity.pdbx_description
1 polymer ?
#
loop_
_entity_poly.entity_id
_entity_poly.type
_entity_poly.pdbx_seq_one_letter_code
_entity_poly.pdbx_strand_id
1 'polypeptide(L)'
;MFAFLFFVLRLSPDTNLDASSASFADDYLAAHNGQQPDWVVSSPPYEGALAFVKAALTVAKEGVALKLPLSFLEPCADRAVWLQANPPALCMMMSRARYQPALVRVGEFRGVWYPPGSGSSSSDSTKLLFLPS
;
A
#
# COMPACT_ATOMS: atom_id res chain seq x y z
N MET A 1 7.17 3.15 -15.63
CA MET A 1 6.23 3.33 -14.50
C MET A 1 7.07 3.78 -13.33
N PHE A 2 6.93 5.03 -12.88
CA PHE A 2 7.72 5.56 -11.77
C PHE A 2 7.09 5.09 -10.45
N ALA A 3 7.83 4.31 -9.67
CA ALA A 3 7.45 3.97 -8.30
C ALA A 3 7.81 5.18 -7.42
N PHE A 4 6.82 5.75 -6.74
CA PHE A 4 7.04 6.80 -5.74
C PHE A 4 6.74 6.20 -4.37
N LEU A 5 7.74 6.24 -3.49
CA LEU A 5 7.66 5.82 -2.09
C LEU A 5 7.68 7.08 -1.22
N PHE A 6 6.77 7.12 -0.26
CA PHE A 6 6.60 8.17 0.72
C PHE A 6 6.50 7.51 2.10
N PHE A 7 7.58 7.47 2.88
CA PHE A 7 7.45 7.18 4.29
C PHE A 7 7.00 8.44 5.02
N VAL A 8 5.87 8.41 5.72
CA VAL A 8 5.46 9.55 6.56
C VAL A 8 5.88 9.22 7.98
N LEU A 9 7.08 9.66 8.34
CA LEU A 9 7.48 9.85 9.73
C LEU A 9 7.13 11.27 10.16
N ARG A 10 6.84 11.43 11.45
CA ARG A 10 6.47 12.68 12.13
C ARG A 10 7.22 13.98 11.77
N LEU A 11 8.29 14.02 10.96
CA LEU A 11 8.93 15.29 10.53
C LEU A 11 9.56 15.39 9.12
N SER A 12 9.62 14.37 8.26
CA SER A 12 10.02 14.54 6.83
C SER A 12 9.74 13.27 6.01
N PRO A 13 9.25 13.38 4.76
CA PRO A 13 9.15 12.23 3.88
C PRO A 13 10.54 11.74 3.49
N ASP A 14 10.85 10.47 3.75
CA ASP A 14 12.01 9.84 3.11
C ASP A 14 11.60 9.35 1.72
N THR A 15 12.18 9.98 0.71
CA THR A 15 11.98 9.67 -0.72
C THR A 15 13.18 8.98 -1.35
N ASN A 16 14.24 8.68 -0.59
CA ASN A 16 15.49 8.14 -1.12
C ASN A 16 15.53 6.61 -1.15
N LEU A 17 14.45 5.94 -0.75
CA LEU A 17 14.36 4.49 -0.71
C LEU A 17 13.65 3.95 -1.95
N ASP A 18 14.25 2.91 -2.52
CA ASP A 18 13.73 2.25 -3.70
C ASP A 18 12.58 1.29 -3.34
N ALA A 19 11.35 1.65 -3.72
CA ALA A 19 10.18 0.77 -3.63
C ALA A 19 10.02 -0.14 -4.85
N SER A 20 11.04 -0.31 -5.69
CA SER A 20 11.00 -1.26 -6.80
C SER A 20 11.16 -2.72 -6.34
N SER A 21 11.64 -2.94 -5.10
CA SER A 21 11.84 -4.25 -4.48
C SER A 21 11.08 -4.38 -3.15
N ALA A 22 10.60 -5.58 -2.85
CA ALA A 22 9.97 -5.89 -1.56
C ALA A 22 10.97 -5.89 -0.37
N SER A 23 12.28 -5.81 -0.65
CA SER A 23 13.34 -5.66 0.37
C SER A 23 13.34 -4.28 1.05
N PHE A 24 12.57 -3.32 0.54
CA PHE A 24 12.59 -1.93 1.02
C PHE A 24 12.41 -1.80 2.53
N ALA A 25 11.69 -2.73 3.17
CA ALA A 25 11.46 -2.70 4.61
C ALA A 25 12.75 -2.93 5.40
N ASP A 26 13.58 -3.88 4.96
CA ASP A 26 14.88 -4.17 5.56
C ASP A 26 15.86 -3.04 5.26
N ASP A 27 15.85 -2.53 4.03
CA ASP A 27 16.67 -1.40 3.59
C ASP A 27 16.34 -0.13 4.40
N TYR A 28 15.05 0.13 4.65
CA TYR A 28 14.59 1.23 5.50
C TYR A 28 15.12 1.09 6.92
N LEU A 29 14.95 -0.08 7.54
CA LEU A 29 15.40 -0.32 8.91
C LEU A 29 16.92 -0.19 9.02
N ALA A 30 17.68 -0.69 8.05
CA ALA A 30 19.13 -0.54 8.02
C ALA A 30 19.54 0.95 7.93
N ALA A 31 18.89 1.73 7.07
CA ALA A 31 19.17 3.16 6.91
C ALA A 31 18.80 3.99 8.16
N HIS A 32 17.82 3.54 8.94
CA HIS A 32 17.29 4.27 10.10
C HIS A 32 17.65 3.64 11.45
N ASN A 33 18.72 2.84 11.52
CA ASN A 33 19.18 2.18 12.76
C ASN A 33 18.06 1.41 13.49
N GLY A 34 17.23 0.70 12.72
CA GLY A 34 16.09 -0.08 13.21
C GLY A 34 14.87 0.76 13.63
N GLN A 35 14.90 2.09 13.47
CA GLN A 35 13.71 2.90 13.72
C GLN A 35 12.66 2.61 12.65
N GLN A 36 11.45 2.26 13.08
CA GLN A 36 10.30 2.03 12.21
C GLN A 36 9.59 3.35 11.84
N PRO A 37 9.06 3.49 10.60
CA PRO A 37 8.22 4.61 10.20
C PRO A 37 6.85 4.55 10.86
N ASP A 38 6.23 5.71 11.08
CA ASP A 38 4.83 5.76 11.53
C ASP A 38 3.93 5.23 10.41
N TRP A 39 4.11 5.75 9.19
CA TRP A 39 3.36 5.35 8.02
C TRP A 39 4.25 4.98 6.83
N VAL A 40 3.80 3.96 6.08
CA VAL A 40 4.34 3.63 4.76
C VAL A 40 3.31 4.00 3.71
N VAL A 41 3.63 4.95 2.84
CA VAL A 41 2.78 5.37 1.73
C VAL A 41 3.53 5.12 0.43
N SER A 42 2.97 4.38 -0.53
CA SER A 42 3.73 4.06 -1.77
C SER A 42 2.85 3.76 -2.97
N SER A 43 3.47 3.68 -4.13
CA SER A 43 2.93 3.15 -5.37
C SER A 43 3.88 2.06 -5.90
N PRO A 44 3.87 0.85 -5.31
CA PRO A 44 4.79 -0.22 -5.71
C PRO A 44 4.50 -0.67 -7.15
N PRO A 45 5.46 -1.37 -7.79
CA PRO A 45 5.18 -2.14 -8.99
C PRO A 45 3.95 -3.04 -8.82
N TYR A 46 3.15 -3.20 -9.86
CA TYR A 46 1.95 -4.04 -9.79
C TYR A 46 2.30 -5.53 -9.66
N GLU A 47 3.43 -5.93 -10.24
CA GLU A 47 3.96 -7.29 -10.10
C GLU A 47 4.45 -7.50 -8.66
N GLY A 48 3.99 -8.58 -8.03
CA GLY A 48 4.37 -8.88 -6.65
C GLY A 48 3.75 -7.96 -5.59
N ALA A 49 2.70 -7.19 -5.90
CA ALA A 49 2.04 -6.24 -5.00
C ALA A 49 1.77 -6.78 -3.57
N LEU A 50 1.44 -8.07 -3.41
CA LEU A 50 1.21 -8.68 -2.09
C LEU A 50 2.48 -8.67 -1.22
N ALA A 51 3.65 -8.90 -1.81
CA ALA A 51 4.91 -8.86 -1.10
C ALA A 51 5.19 -7.46 -0.54
N PHE A 52 4.90 -6.41 -1.31
CA PHE A 52 5.02 -5.03 -0.88
C PHE A 52 4.06 -4.68 0.26
N VAL A 53 2.80 -5.12 0.19
CA VAL A 53 1.83 -4.90 1.27
C VAL A 53 2.31 -5.56 2.56
N LYS A 54 2.80 -6.80 2.48
CA LYS A 54 3.35 -7.52 3.64
C LYS A 54 4.58 -6.81 4.22
N ALA A 55 5.54 -6.44 3.38
CA ALA A 55 6.76 -5.73 3.82
C ALA A 55 6.44 -4.36 4.43
N ALA A 56 5.44 -3.64 3.88
CA ALA A 56 5.00 -2.38 4.47
C ALA A 56 4.40 -2.58 5.86
N LEU A 57 3.60 -3.63 6.03
CA LEU A 57 2.95 -3.95 7.31
C LEU A 57 3.93 -4.43 8.39
N THR A 58 5.08 -5.02 8.01
CA THR A 58 6.08 -5.45 8.99
C THR A 58 6.91 -4.29 9.55
N VAL A 59 7.02 -3.18 8.79
CA VAL A 59 7.87 -2.05 9.17
C VAL A 59 7.05 -0.88 9.74
N ALA A 60 5.84 -0.62 9.25
CA ALA A 60 5.01 0.50 9.73
C ALA A 60 4.56 0.32 11.19
N LYS A 61 4.53 1.41 11.96
CA LYS A 61 3.97 1.42 13.32
C LYS A 61 2.47 1.69 13.35
N GLU A 62 2.02 2.64 12.54
CA GLU A 62 0.65 3.16 12.59
C GLU A 62 -0.18 2.72 11.40
N GLY A 63 0.36 2.79 10.18
CA GLY A 63 -0.46 2.56 8.99
C GLY A 63 0.30 2.38 7.68
N VAL A 64 -0.37 1.75 6.73
CA VAL A 64 0.13 1.52 5.38
C VAL A 64 -0.90 2.01 4.37
N ALA A 65 -0.51 2.85 3.42
CA ALA A 65 -1.37 3.32 2.33
C ALA A 65 -0.70 3.11 0.96
N LEU A 66 -1.16 2.11 0.20
CA LEU A 66 -0.55 1.72 -1.06
C LEU A 66 -1.49 1.95 -2.24
N LYS A 67 -0.97 2.53 -3.33
CA LYS A 67 -1.67 2.61 -4.62
C LYS A 67 -1.46 1.29 -5.37
N LEU A 68 -2.56 0.56 -5.61
CA LEU A 68 -2.56 -0.79 -6.15
C LEU A 68 -3.55 -0.93 -7.32
N PRO A 69 -3.36 -1.91 -8.21
CA PRO A 69 -4.34 -2.22 -9.25
C PRO A 69 -5.59 -2.84 -8.62
N LEU A 70 -6.78 -2.59 -9.19
CA LEU A 70 -8.05 -3.18 -8.73
C LEU A 70 -8.01 -4.71 -8.75
N SER A 71 -7.26 -5.31 -9.69
CA SER A 71 -7.06 -6.77 -9.75
C SER A 71 -6.37 -7.33 -8.51
N PHE A 72 -5.73 -6.49 -7.69
CA PHE A 72 -5.20 -6.91 -6.40
C PHE A 72 -6.31 -7.46 -5.49
N LEU A 73 -7.52 -6.87 -5.55
CA LEU A 73 -8.70 -7.28 -4.78
C LEU A 73 -9.41 -8.50 -5.39
N GLU A 74 -9.05 -8.92 -6.60
CA GLU A 74 -9.66 -10.10 -7.23
C GLU A 74 -9.13 -11.39 -6.58
N PRO A 75 -9.99 -12.42 -6.43
CA PRO A 75 -9.62 -13.68 -5.81
C PRO A 75 -8.69 -14.48 -6.73
N CYS A 76 -7.38 -14.22 -6.64
CA CYS A 76 -6.33 -15.14 -7.10
C CYS A 76 -5.92 -16.05 -5.93
N ALA A 77 -5.55 -17.30 -6.24
CA ALA A 77 -5.35 -18.36 -5.24
C ALA A 77 -4.36 -18.00 -4.11
N ASP A 78 -3.36 -17.19 -4.40
CA ASP A 78 -2.32 -16.72 -3.47
C ASP A 78 -2.75 -15.52 -2.60
N ARG A 79 -3.64 -14.67 -3.12
CA ARG A 79 -4.08 -13.43 -2.45
C ARG A 79 -5.40 -13.58 -1.70
N ALA A 80 -6.31 -14.43 -2.17
CA ALA A 80 -7.66 -14.54 -1.62
C ALA A 80 -7.68 -14.86 -0.13
N VAL A 81 -6.90 -15.87 0.29
CA VAL A 81 -6.80 -16.29 1.70
C VAL A 81 -6.19 -15.16 2.54
N TRP A 82 -5.16 -14.49 2.03
CA TRP A 82 -4.50 -13.42 2.76
C TRP A 82 -5.42 -12.19 2.93
N LEU A 83 -6.15 -11.81 1.89
CA LEU A 83 -7.09 -10.69 1.91
C LEU A 83 -8.30 -10.94 2.81
N GLN A 84 -8.75 -12.19 2.93
CA GLN A 84 -9.80 -12.55 3.89
C GLN A 84 -9.33 -12.35 5.34
N ALA A 85 -8.08 -12.71 5.63
CA ALA A 85 -7.49 -12.52 6.96
C ALA A 85 -7.02 -11.08 7.23
N ASN A 86 -6.67 -10.33 6.19
CA ASN A 86 -6.08 -8.99 6.27
C ASN A 86 -6.76 -8.04 5.27
N PRO A 87 -8.08 -7.81 5.40
CA PRO A 87 -8.76 -6.90 4.50
C PRO A 87 -8.22 -5.48 4.71
N PRO A 88 -8.09 -4.67 3.65
CA PRO A 88 -7.85 -3.25 3.82
C PRO A 88 -8.98 -2.63 4.65
N ALA A 89 -8.65 -1.77 5.59
CA ALA A 89 -9.64 -1.02 6.37
C ALA A 89 -10.33 0.06 5.50
N LEU A 90 -9.62 0.59 4.51
CA LEU A 90 -10.11 1.58 3.56
C LEU A 90 -9.67 1.23 2.14
N CYS A 91 -10.60 1.32 1.18
CA CYS A 91 -10.28 1.34 -0.24
C CYS A 91 -10.77 2.65 -0.84
N MET A 92 -9.85 3.53 -1.24
CA MET A 92 -10.16 4.74 -1.99
C MET A 92 -10.04 4.45 -3.48
N MET A 93 -11.17 4.32 -4.17
CA MET A 93 -11.24 4.09 -5.60
C MET A 93 -10.85 5.37 -6.34
N MET A 94 -9.85 5.26 -7.23
CA MET A 94 -9.38 6.40 -8.00
C MET A 94 -10.18 6.53 -9.30
N SER A 95 -10.59 7.76 -9.64
CA SER A 95 -11.27 8.01 -10.91
C SER A 95 -10.31 7.73 -12.07
N ARG A 96 -10.83 7.06 -13.11
CA ARG A 96 -10.05 6.88 -14.33
C ARG A 96 -9.99 8.24 -15.03
N ALA A 97 -8.80 8.82 -15.19
CA ALA A 97 -8.64 9.98 -16.08
C ALA A 97 -9.19 9.63 -17.47
N ARG A 98 -9.82 10.59 -18.17
CA ARG A 98 -10.52 10.35 -19.45
C ARG A 98 -9.71 9.49 -20.44
N TYR A 99 -10.46 8.65 -21.16
CA TYR A 99 -10.03 7.68 -22.17
C TYR A 99 -8.82 8.15 -22.99
N GLN A 100 -7.70 7.42 -22.89
CA GLN A 100 -6.64 7.44 -23.92
C GLN A 100 -6.52 6.02 -24.47
N PRO A 101 -6.69 5.81 -25.78
CA PRO A 101 -6.81 4.49 -26.41
C PRO A 101 -5.52 3.65 -26.41
N ALA A 102 -4.38 4.18 -25.99
CA ALA A 102 -3.07 3.55 -26.14
C ALA A 102 -2.55 2.74 -24.94
N LEU A 103 -3.28 2.69 -23.82
CA LEU A 103 -2.86 1.98 -22.60
C LEU A 103 -3.96 1.02 -22.16
N VAL A 104 -3.61 -0.26 -21.98
CA VAL A 104 -4.44 -1.22 -21.23
C VAL A 104 -4.54 -0.68 -19.80
N ARG A 105 -5.65 -0.02 -19.47
CA ARG A 105 -5.82 0.64 -18.17
C ARG A 105 -6.37 -0.33 -17.15
N VAL A 106 -5.51 -0.78 -16.24
CA VAL A 106 -5.93 -1.39 -14.98
C VAL A 106 -6.48 -0.27 -14.10
N GLY A 107 -7.69 -0.43 -13.55
CA GLY A 107 -8.19 0.54 -12.57
C GLY A 107 -7.30 0.51 -11.32
N GLU A 108 -7.19 1.62 -10.60
CA GLU A 108 -6.36 1.73 -9.40
C GLU A 108 -7.21 2.09 -8.17
N PHE A 109 -6.74 1.70 -7.00
CA PHE A 109 -7.26 2.16 -5.73
C PHE A 109 -6.12 2.39 -4.74
N ARG A 110 -6.38 3.17 -3.69
CA ARG A 110 -5.50 3.22 -2.51
C ARG A 110 -6.08 2.32 -1.43
N GLY A 111 -5.36 1.26 -1.10
CA GLY A 111 -5.66 0.40 0.04
C GLY A 111 -4.98 0.92 1.28
N VAL A 112 -5.71 0.97 2.40
CA VAL A 112 -5.16 1.33 3.72
C VAL A 112 -5.27 0.16 4.67
N TRP A 113 -4.17 -0.16 5.33
CA TRP A 113 -4.08 -1.19 6.37
C TRP A 113 -3.50 -0.60 7.65
N TYR A 114 -3.86 -1.22 8.77
CA TYR A 114 -3.33 -0.90 10.09
C TYR A 114 -2.50 -2.10 10.58
N PRO A 115 -1.22 -1.91 10.92
CA PRO A 115 -0.39 -2.97 11.48
C PRO A 115 -1.02 -3.56 12.76
N PRO A 116 -0.83 -4.87 13.03
CA PRO A 116 -1.27 -5.47 14.28
C PRO A 116 -0.66 -4.75 15.49
N GLY A 117 -1.49 -4.31 16.44
CA GLY A 117 -1.03 -3.59 17.63
C GLY A 117 -0.91 -2.07 17.46
N SER A 118 -1.11 -1.52 16.26
CA SER A 118 -1.43 -0.09 16.12
C SER A 118 -2.75 0.16 16.83
N GLY A 119 -2.82 1.09 17.79
CA GLY A 119 -4.03 1.33 18.61
C GLY A 119 -5.29 1.70 17.82
N SER A 120 -5.14 1.92 16.52
CA SER A 120 -6.15 1.99 15.48
C SER A 120 -6.73 0.61 15.15
N SER A 121 -7.72 0.18 15.93
CA SER A 121 -8.60 -0.93 15.56
C SER A 121 -9.37 -0.57 14.28
N SER A 122 -9.09 -1.32 13.21
CA SER A 122 -9.98 -1.42 12.06
C SER A 122 -11.34 -1.90 12.57
N SER A 123 -12.34 -1.00 12.67
CA SER A 123 -13.73 -1.44 12.86
C SER A 123 -14.04 -2.52 11.81
N ASP A 124 -14.71 -3.61 12.19
CA ASP A 124 -14.89 -4.89 11.45
C ASP A 124 -15.33 -4.85 9.97
N SER A 125 -15.47 -3.68 9.34
CA SER A 125 -15.84 -3.51 7.94
C SER A 125 -14.83 -2.65 7.15
N THR A 126 -14.41 -3.18 5.99
CA THR A 126 -13.71 -2.41 4.96
C THR A 126 -14.60 -1.27 4.46
N LYS A 127 -14.10 -0.03 4.54
CA LYS A 127 -14.79 1.15 4.03
C LYS A 127 -14.39 1.42 2.58
N LEU A 128 -15.38 1.54 1.70
CA LEU A 128 -15.18 1.92 0.31
C LEU A 128 -15.43 3.42 0.16
N LEU A 129 -14.43 4.16 -0.33
CA LEU A 129 -14.55 5.58 -0.66
C LEU A 129 -14.38 5.77 -2.15
N PHE A 130 -15.33 6.46 -2.78
CA PHE A 130 -15.26 6.86 -4.18
C PHE A 130 -14.92 8.34 -4.23
N LEU A 131 -13.76 8.69 -4.79
CA LEU A 131 -13.39 10.09 -4.96
C LEU A 131 -14.09 10.67 -6.19
N PRO A 132 -14.87 11.76 -6.07
CA PRO A 132 -15.48 12.41 -7.21
C PRO A 132 -14.39 12.95 -8.16
N SER A 133 -14.64 12.81 -9.46
CA SER A 133 -13.75 13.26 -10.54
C SER A 133 -13.86 14.75 -10.81
#